data_AF-A0AAW0TJG2-F1
#
_entry.id   AF-A0AAW0TJG2-F1
#
_cell.length_a   1.000
_cell.length_b   1.000
_cell.length_c   1.000
_cell.angle_alpha   90.00
_cell.angle_beta   90.00
_cell.angle_gamma   90.00
#
_symmetry.space_group_name_H-M   'P 1'
#
loop_
_entity.id
_entity.type
_entity.pdbx_description
1 polymer ?
#
loop_
_entity_poly.entity_id
_entity_poly.type
_entity_poly.pdbx_seq_one_letter_code
_entity_poly.pdbx_strand_id
1 'polypeptide(L)'
;MKVGDSELFPAMVKQDHYTGCMEGTAPTRTQGGKGAIMQLIERKIGRKLVWIVCDLHTNELPLRHLIQELDGKTLSHNRWSCPLGKMLDSASELEISLSFERNTVGPPLVELAHTFIVAVYLLDCFNTKVKSSFSKGPRHVLFYLEFLGSQPRKVVQSVEQTARRSSWYAHPEAVLQTMLCSKDEEERRVAVKKIMDMRLTSGSGHDKSVGDDSFRVRETPEINLDAKTLSDLIDLDNIQAGSEPPLTCSLTSVQVRAFLDNLMYVPAFSSHSQSIEHCVQQVSEASSHVYSQEKKEGYIRAQVVSREVMSRNRSKKDMFSVVCSNTGS
;
A
#
# COMPACT_ATOMS: atom_id res chain seq x y z
N MET A 1 -23.28 -20.10 3.18
CA MET A 1 -22.17 -20.89 2.60
C MET A 1 -20.98 -20.71 3.52
N LYS A 2 -20.46 -21.81 4.07
CA LYS A 2 -19.57 -21.81 5.25
C LYS A 2 -18.24 -21.11 4.96
N VAL A 3 -17.90 -20.17 5.82
CA VAL A 3 -16.56 -19.60 6.03
C VAL A 3 -15.68 -20.73 6.55
N GLY A 4 -14.67 -21.11 5.78
CA GLY A 4 -13.78 -22.23 6.10
C GLY A 4 -12.62 -22.24 5.11
N ASP A 5 -11.57 -21.49 5.47
CA ASP A 5 -10.16 -21.89 5.46
C ASP A 5 -9.30 -20.63 5.50
N SER A 6 -8.73 -20.39 6.69
CA SER A 6 -7.57 -19.54 7.00
C SER A 6 -7.40 -18.25 6.18
N GLU A 7 -7.86 -17.13 6.74
CA GLU A 7 -7.35 -15.79 6.42
C GLU A 7 -5.88 -15.68 6.86
N LEU A 8 -4.99 -16.26 6.06
CA LEU A 8 -3.56 -16.08 6.15
C LEU A 8 -3.15 -15.16 5.01
N PHE A 9 -2.56 -14.03 5.40
CA PHE A 9 -2.01 -13.00 4.53
C PHE A 9 -1.39 -13.56 3.26
N PRO A 10 -1.64 -12.93 2.10
CA PRO A 10 -2.49 -11.77 1.81
C PRO A 10 -3.98 -12.11 1.68
N ALA A 11 -4.84 -11.11 1.93
CA ALA A 11 -6.29 -11.28 1.85
C ALA A 11 -6.71 -11.41 0.37
N MET A 12 -7.16 -12.60 -0.01
CA MET A 12 -7.64 -12.86 -1.37
C MET A 12 -9.10 -12.45 -1.49
N VAL A 13 -9.40 -11.55 -2.42
CA VAL A 13 -10.79 -11.22 -2.79
C VAL A 13 -11.10 -11.84 -4.13
N LYS A 14 -12.15 -12.66 -4.16
CA LYS A 14 -12.66 -13.30 -5.38
C LYS A 14 -13.97 -12.62 -5.78
N GLN A 15 -14.04 -12.21 -7.04
CA GLN A 15 -15.28 -11.80 -7.68
C GLN A 15 -15.24 -12.31 -9.13
N ASP A 16 -16.27 -13.07 -9.50
CA ASP A 16 -16.36 -13.77 -10.78
C ASP A 16 -15.11 -14.64 -11.08
N HIS A 17 -14.51 -14.48 -12.26
CA HIS A 17 -13.29 -15.18 -12.68
C HIS A 17 -12.00 -14.56 -12.14
N TYR A 18 -12.07 -13.42 -11.45
CA TYR A 18 -10.91 -12.64 -11.04
C TYR A 18 -10.56 -12.83 -9.57
N THR A 19 -9.28 -12.69 -9.27
CA THR A 19 -8.79 -12.73 -7.89
C THR A 19 -7.86 -11.56 -7.66
N GLY A 20 -8.31 -10.65 -6.81
CA GLY A 20 -7.50 -9.60 -6.24
C GLY A 20 -6.75 -10.12 -5.02
N CYS A 21 -5.52 -9.65 -4.87
CA CYS A 21 -4.71 -9.92 -3.70
C CYS A 21 -4.50 -8.61 -2.97
N MET A 22 -5.13 -8.48 -1.80
CA MET A 22 -5.01 -7.27 -1.00
C MET A 22 -3.87 -7.42 0.01
N GLU A 23 -2.92 -6.49 -0.05
CA GLU A 23 -1.68 -6.56 0.72
C GLU A 23 -1.47 -5.32 1.59
N GLY A 24 -0.89 -5.56 2.77
CA GLY A 24 -0.36 -4.52 3.64
C GLY A 24 1.10 -4.23 3.30
N THR A 25 1.46 -2.95 3.29
CA THR A 25 2.72 -2.35 2.80
C THR A 25 4.02 -2.77 3.50
N ALA A 26 4.00 -3.85 4.28
CA ALA A 26 5.17 -4.24 5.04
C ALA A 26 6.34 -4.62 4.11
N PRO A 27 7.54 -4.04 4.31
CA PRO A 27 8.63 -4.11 3.35
C PRO A 27 9.43 -5.43 3.40
N THR A 28 8.84 -6.53 3.87
CA THR A 28 9.55 -7.81 3.88
C THR A 28 9.45 -8.54 2.56
N ARG A 29 10.36 -8.21 1.64
CA ARG A 29 10.58 -8.93 0.37
C ARG A 29 9.32 -9.04 -0.51
N THR A 30 8.39 -8.11 -0.39
CA THR A 30 7.22 -8.01 -1.28
C THR A 30 7.60 -7.40 -2.64
N GLN A 31 8.79 -6.78 -2.71
CA GLN A 31 9.45 -6.34 -3.94
C GLN A 31 10.87 -6.87 -4.04
N GLY A 32 11.29 -7.21 -5.26
CA GLY A 32 12.66 -7.61 -5.60
C GLY A 32 12.96 -9.10 -5.47
N GLY A 33 12.91 -9.82 -6.60
CA GLY A 33 13.55 -11.13 -6.79
C GLY A 33 12.68 -12.38 -6.58
N LYS A 34 13.28 -13.56 -6.85
CA LYS A 34 12.67 -14.88 -6.62
C LYS A 34 12.25 -15.02 -5.14
N GLY A 35 10.95 -15.19 -4.88
CA GLY A 35 10.43 -15.52 -3.54
C GLY A 35 9.63 -14.43 -2.83
N ALA A 36 9.19 -13.37 -3.54
CA ALA A 36 8.19 -12.44 -3.01
C ALA A 36 6.83 -13.13 -2.79
N ILE A 37 6.09 -12.75 -1.75
CA ILE A 37 4.85 -13.45 -1.33
C ILE A 37 3.82 -13.52 -2.46
N MET A 38 3.64 -12.41 -3.18
CA MET A 38 2.78 -12.35 -4.36
C MET A 38 3.21 -13.34 -5.44
N GLN A 39 4.51 -13.42 -5.73
CA GLN A 39 5.05 -14.36 -6.71
C GLN A 39 4.89 -15.82 -6.26
N LEU A 40 5.03 -16.11 -4.97
CA LEU A 40 4.81 -17.45 -4.41
C LEU A 40 3.35 -17.88 -4.53
N ILE A 41 2.42 -16.96 -4.30
CA ILE A 41 0.98 -17.23 -4.40
C ILE A 41 0.57 -17.38 -5.85
N GLU A 42 1.03 -16.49 -6.73
CA GLU A 42 0.80 -16.61 -8.17
C GLU A 42 1.31 -17.97 -8.67
N ARG A 43 2.49 -18.43 -8.24
CA ARG A 43 3.02 -19.78 -8.54
C ARG A 43 2.14 -20.91 -8.01
N LYS A 44 1.63 -20.79 -6.79
CA LYS A 44 0.77 -21.80 -6.17
C LYS A 44 -0.59 -21.90 -6.83
N ILE A 45 -1.15 -20.77 -7.28
CA ILE A 45 -2.46 -20.71 -7.95
C ILE A 45 -2.32 -20.94 -9.47
N GLY A 46 -1.13 -20.74 -10.03
CA GLY A 46 -0.84 -20.95 -11.45
C GLY A 46 -1.29 -19.81 -12.38
N ARG A 47 -1.48 -18.59 -11.86
CA ARG A 47 -1.89 -17.40 -12.64
C ARG A 47 -1.51 -16.09 -11.96
N LYS A 48 -1.48 -14.98 -12.71
CA LYS A 48 -1.29 -13.65 -12.12
C LYS A 48 -2.46 -13.21 -11.25
N LEU A 49 -2.14 -12.43 -10.23
CA LEU A 49 -3.10 -11.75 -9.38
C LEU A 49 -3.07 -10.25 -9.63
N VAL A 50 -4.25 -9.64 -9.52
CA VAL A 50 -4.36 -8.19 -9.40
C VAL A 50 -3.81 -7.80 -8.04
N TRP A 51 -2.80 -6.93 -8.04
CA TRP A 51 -2.21 -6.45 -6.79
C TRP A 51 -2.98 -5.23 -6.31
N ILE A 52 -3.50 -5.32 -5.09
CA ILE A 52 -4.30 -4.28 -4.46
C ILE A 52 -3.57 -3.92 -3.17
N VAL A 53 -3.07 -2.70 -3.10
CA VAL A 53 -2.44 -2.18 -1.88
C VAL A 53 -3.47 -1.33 -1.13
N CYS A 54 -3.36 -1.23 0.19
CA CYS A 54 -4.24 -0.34 0.94
C CYS A 54 -3.88 1.14 0.65
N ASP A 55 -4.77 1.86 -0.04
CA ASP A 55 -4.60 3.30 -0.31
C ASP A 55 -4.56 4.11 1.01
N LEU A 56 -5.49 3.84 1.92
CA LEU A 56 -5.55 4.57 3.19
C LEU A 56 -4.26 4.43 4.00
N HIS A 57 -3.71 3.23 4.05
CA HIS A 57 -2.46 3.02 4.76
C HIS A 57 -1.27 3.65 4.02
N THR A 58 -1.28 3.65 2.68
CA THR A 58 -0.29 4.39 1.89
C THR A 58 -0.29 5.88 2.25
N ASN A 59 -1.47 6.45 2.49
CA ASN A 59 -1.64 7.85 2.89
C ASN A 59 -1.18 8.14 4.32
N GLU A 60 -1.31 7.16 5.22
CA GLU A 60 -0.80 7.28 6.60
C GLU A 60 0.73 7.35 6.67
N LEU A 61 1.45 6.71 5.73
CA LEU A 61 2.91 6.59 5.82
C LEU A 61 3.65 7.95 5.76
N PRO A 62 3.35 8.86 4.81
CA PRO A 62 3.91 10.21 4.81
C PRO A 62 3.64 10.98 6.11
N LEU A 63 2.40 10.90 6.64
CA LEU A 63 2.04 11.56 7.89
C LEU A 63 2.87 11.01 9.07
N ARG A 64 3.00 9.69 9.17
CA ARG A 64 3.81 9.05 10.23
C ARG A 64 5.27 9.50 10.16
N HIS A 65 5.85 9.56 8.97
CA HIS A 65 7.25 10.01 8.80
C HIS A 65 7.41 11.51 9.10
N LEU A 66 6.45 12.34 8.68
CA LEU A 66 6.44 13.77 9.02
C LEU A 66 6.40 13.95 10.54
N ILE A 67 5.51 13.24 11.24
CA ILE A 67 5.43 13.30 12.70
C ILE A 67 6.73 12.80 13.33
N GLN A 68 7.30 11.69 12.87
CA GLN A 68 8.58 11.16 13.37
C GLN A 68 9.75 12.13 13.17
N GLU A 69 9.79 12.85 12.06
CA GLU A 69 10.82 13.86 11.80
C GLU A 69 10.66 15.08 12.71
N LEU A 70 9.42 15.51 12.95
CA LEU A 70 9.10 16.63 13.83
C LEU A 70 9.37 16.29 15.30
N ASP A 71 8.73 15.23 15.81
CA ASP A 71 8.79 14.74 17.21
C ASP A 71 10.20 14.22 17.56
N GLY A 72 10.83 13.54 16.60
CA GLY A 72 12.12 12.89 16.79
C GLY A 72 12.02 11.59 17.60
N LYS A 73 13.20 11.10 18.03
CA LYS A 73 13.33 9.95 18.92
C LYS A 73 13.81 10.42 20.30
N THR A 74 13.27 9.82 21.36
CA THR A 74 13.85 9.92 22.70
C THR A 74 15.24 9.27 22.71
N LEU A 75 16.27 10.02 23.12
CA LEU A 75 17.66 9.57 23.16
C LEU A 75 18.05 8.99 24.53
N SER A 76 17.46 9.53 25.60
CA SER A 76 17.61 9.04 26.98
C SER A 76 16.40 9.47 27.81
N HIS A 77 16.39 9.11 29.10
CA HIS A 77 15.33 9.51 30.04
C HIS A 77 15.01 11.02 30.11
N ASN A 78 15.89 11.87 29.57
CA ASN A 78 15.86 13.33 29.68
C ASN A 78 16.44 14.05 28.45
N ARG A 79 16.60 13.36 27.32
CA ARG A 79 17.11 13.99 26.08
C ARG A 79 16.31 13.51 24.89
N TRP A 80 16.04 14.43 24.00
CA TRP A 80 15.23 14.19 22.81
C TRP A 80 16.04 14.60 21.57
N SER A 81 15.68 14.03 20.42
CA SER A 81 16.27 14.42 19.13
C SER A 81 15.29 15.28 18.32
N CYS A 82 15.74 15.78 17.17
CA CYS A 82 14.98 16.66 16.28
C CYS A 82 14.73 18.08 16.84
N PRO A 83 14.28 19.04 16.00
CA PRO A 83 14.13 20.43 16.40
C PRO A 83 13.22 20.64 17.63
N LEU A 84 12.14 19.87 17.76
CA LEU A 84 11.24 19.94 18.91
C LEU A 84 11.84 19.32 20.16
N GLY A 85 12.43 18.14 20.04
CA GLY A 85 13.06 17.49 21.17
C GLY A 85 14.15 18.35 21.79
N LYS A 86 14.95 19.03 20.96
CA LYS A 86 15.94 20.00 21.42
C LYS A 86 15.34 21.21 22.15
N MET A 87 14.12 21.62 21.80
CA MET A 87 13.41 22.68 22.57
C MET A 87 12.96 22.18 23.94
N LEU A 88 12.86 20.87 24.13
CA LEU A 88 12.43 20.21 25.36
C LEU A 88 13.62 19.66 26.18
N ASP A 89 14.87 19.91 25.80
CA ASP A 89 16.05 19.35 26.51
C ASP A 89 16.13 19.75 28.00
N SER A 90 15.50 20.86 28.41
CA SER A 90 15.36 21.27 29.81
C SER A 90 14.02 20.89 30.45
N ALA A 91 13.15 20.15 29.76
CA ALA A 91 11.80 19.83 30.25
C ALA A 91 11.81 19.02 31.55
N SER A 92 12.87 18.24 31.81
CA SER A 92 13.05 17.52 33.08
C SER A 92 13.32 18.43 34.29
N GLU A 93 13.63 19.70 34.05
CA GLU A 93 13.90 20.72 35.08
C GLU A 93 12.67 21.60 35.35
N LEU A 94 11.60 21.45 34.56
CA LEU A 94 10.37 22.21 34.70
C LEU A 94 9.44 21.55 35.74
N GLU A 95 8.86 22.36 36.63
CA GLU A 95 7.77 21.88 37.49
C GLU A 95 6.55 21.52 36.64
N ILE A 96 5.90 20.41 37.00
CA ILE A 96 4.64 20.01 36.34
C ILE A 96 3.55 20.97 36.79
N SER A 97 3.16 21.88 35.90
CA SER A 97 2.00 22.71 36.11
C SER A 97 0.73 21.86 36.15
N LEU A 98 -0.04 21.98 37.24
CA LEU A 98 -1.37 21.37 37.34
C LEU A 98 -2.44 22.16 36.55
N SER A 99 -2.13 23.38 36.11
CA SER A 99 -2.93 24.15 35.17
C SER A 99 -2.40 23.95 33.74
N PHE A 100 -3.27 23.53 32.84
CA PHE A 100 -2.94 23.37 31.44
C PHE A 100 -3.01 24.72 30.72
N GLU A 101 -1.86 25.31 30.40
CA GLU A 101 -1.76 26.50 29.56
C GLU A 101 -1.12 26.14 28.22
N ARG A 102 -1.68 26.69 27.13
CA ARG A 102 -1.16 26.47 25.77
C ARG A 102 0.24 27.08 25.67
N ASN A 103 1.25 26.27 25.33
CA ASN A 103 2.61 26.75 25.09
C ASN A 103 2.67 27.60 23.80
N THR A 104 3.19 28.84 23.91
CA THR A 104 3.38 29.79 22.80
C THR A 104 4.85 29.99 22.41
N VAL A 105 5.77 29.18 22.97
CA VAL A 105 7.21 29.27 22.74
C VAL A 105 7.58 28.52 21.45
N GLY A 106 8.21 29.26 20.52
CA GLY A 106 8.59 28.78 19.19
C GLY A 106 7.43 28.82 18.17
N PRO A 107 7.69 28.58 16.87
CA PRO A 107 6.63 28.41 15.89
C PRO A 107 5.74 27.26 16.33
N PRO A 108 4.41 27.40 16.32
CA PRO A 108 3.54 26.31 16.71
C PRO A 108 3.80 25.11 15.79
N LEU A 109 4.05 23.95 16.40
CA LEU A 109 4.00 22.62 15.77
C LEU A 109 2.88 22.46 14.75
N VAL A 110 1.79 23.18 15.02
CA VAL A 110 0.55 23.27 14.28
C VAL A 110 0.75 23.81 12.85
N GLU A 111 1.60 24.79 12.53
CA GLU A 111 1.52 25.38 11.17
C GLU A 111 2.01 24.45 10.04
N LEU A 112 3.10 23.71 10.24
CA LEU A 112 3.63 22.77 9.25
C LEU A 112 2.82 21.46 9.21
N ALA A 113 2.42 20.93 10.38
CA ALA A 113 1.65 19.69 10.47
C ALA A 113 0.17 19.90 10.10
N HIS A 114 -0.47 21.01 10.47
CA HIS A 114 -1.88 21.27 10.18
C HIS A 114 -2.13 21.45 8.69
N THR A 115 -1.25 22.19 7.99
CA THR A 115 -1.40 22.38 6.54
C THR A 115 -1.30 21.04 5.81
N PHE A 116 -0.32 20.21 6.14
CA PHE A 116 -0.21 18.87 5.56
C PHE A 116 -1.38 17.95 5.96
N ILE A 117 -1.73 17.90 7.24
CA ILE A 117 -2.80 17.03 7.76
C ILE A 117 -4.13 17.36 7.09
N VAL A 118 -4.50 18.64 7.04
CA VAL A 118 -5.80 19.07 6.52
C VAL A 118 -5.81 19.14 4.99
N ALA A 119 -4.76 19.68 4.37
CA ALA A 119 -4.75 19.91 2.92
C ALA A 119 -4.32 18.68 2.11
N VAL A 120 -3.54 17.76 2.69
CA VAL A 120 -3.05 16.56 1.98
C VAL A 120 -3.68 15.30 2.56
N TYR A 121 -3.37 14.98 3.82
CA TYR A 121 -3.70 13.67 4.40
C TYR A 121 -5.22 13.43 4.52
N LEU A 122 -5.95 14.33 5.18
CA LEU A 122 -7.39 14.17 5.38
C LEU A 122 -8.13 14.20 4.05
N LEU A 123 -7.76 15.13 3.17
CA LEU A 123 -8.42 15.29 1.88
C LEU A 123 -8.25 14.04 1.01
N ASP A 124 -7.04 13.47 0.95
CA ASP A 124 -6.80 12.25 0.18
C ASP A 124 -7.42 11.01 0.85
N CYS A 125 -7.45 10.94 2.19
CA CYS A 125 -8.21 9.91 2.91
C CYS A 125 -9.71 9.96 2.57
N PHE A 126 -10.31 11.14 2.53
CA PHE A 126 -11.72 11.30 2.15
C PHE A 126 -11.95 10.93 0.69
N ASN A 127 -11.10 11.41 -0.22
CA ASN A 127 -11.17 11.07 -1.64
C ASN A 127 -11.09 9.55 -1.85
N THR A 128 -10.17 8.88 -1.16
CA THR A 128 -10.02 7.42 -1.18
C THR A 128 -11.26 6.70 -0.67
N LYS A 129 -11.81 7.12 0.48
CA LYS A 129 -13.03 6.49 1.05
C LYS A 129 -14.26 6.63 0.15
N VAL A 130 -14.39 7.78 -0.52
CA VAL A 130 -15.51 8.03 -1.44
C VAL A 130 -15.31 7.28 -2.76
N LYS A 131 -14.07 7.21 -3.27
CA LYS A 131 -13.72 6.58 -4.54
C LYS A 131 -12.92 5.30 -4.33
N SER A 132 -13.43 4.41 -3.49
CA SER A 132 -12.70 3.25 -2.99
C SER A 132 -12.37 2.18 -4.02
N SER A 133 -12.73 2.30 -5.30
CA SER A 133 -12.36 1.27 -6.28
C SER A 133 -10.84 1.22 -6.47
N PHE A 134 -10.27 0.02 -6.47
CA PHE A 134 -8.83 -0.19 -6.74
C PHE A 134 -8.37 0.38 -8.09
N SER A 135 -9.28 0.47 -9.06
CA SER A 135 -9.02 1.11 -10.36
C SER A 135 -8.87 2.63 -10.29
N LYS A 136 -9.04 3.24 -9.11
CA LYS A 136 -8.82 4.66 -8.85
C LYS A 136 -7.52 4.93 -8.10
N GLY A 137 -6.81 3.91 -7.61
CA GLY A 137 -5.57 4.06 -6.84
C GLY A 137 -4.56 5.01 -7.50
N PRO A 138 -4.21 4.88 -8.80
CA PRO A 138 -3.28 5.81 -9.45
C PRO A 138 -3.78 7.27 -9.50
N ARG A 139 -5.10 7.48 -9.54
CA ARG A 139 -5.69 8.83 -9.43
C ARG A 139 -5.56 9.38 -8.02
N HIS A 140 -5.63 8.54 -6.98
CA HIS A 140 -5.35 8.97 -5.61
C HIS A 140 -3.88 9.37 -5.46
N VAL A 141 -2.95 8.64 -6.08
CA VAL A 141 -1.53 9.04 -6.12
C VAL A 141 -1.35 10.42 -6.77
N LEU A 142 -1.95 10.66 -7.94
CA LEU A 142 -1.90 11.99 -8.59
C LEU A 142 -2.50 13.09 -7.71
N PHE A 143 -3.67 12.82 -7.13
CA PHE A 143 -4.33 13.74 -6.23
C PHE A 143 -3.42 14.09 -5.04
N TYR A 144 -2.85 13.10 -4.38
CA TYR A 144 -1.88 13.28 -3.31
C TYR A 144 -0.67 14.12 -3.75
N LEU A 145 -0.06 13.83 -4.90
CA LEU A 145 1.11 14.56 -5.40
C LEU A 145 0.80 16.02 -5.72
N GLU A 146 -0.39 16.31 -6.26
CA GLU A 146 -0.82 17.68 -6.52
C GLU A 146 -0.90 18.51 -5.24
N PHE A 147 -1.53 17.98 -4.19
CA PHE A 147 -1.60 18.68 -2.90
C PHE A 147 -0.24 18.72 -2.20
N LEU A 148 0.56 17.67 -2.29
CA LEU A 148 1.93 17.65 -1.76
C LEU A 148 2.78 18.76 -2.39
N GLY A 149 2.74 18.93 -3.71
CA GLY A 149 3.49 19.97 -4.43
C GLY A 149 3.09 21.40 -4.04
N SER A 150 1.89 21.61 -3.49
CA SER A 150 1.45 22.91 -2.97
C SER A 150 1.98 23.23 -1.55
N GLN A 151 2.59 22.25 -0.87
CA GLN A 151 3.06 22.42 0.51
C GLN A 151 4.39 23.18 0.57
N PRO A 152 4.73 23.78 1.75
CA PRO A 152 6.03 24.38 1.95
C PRO A 152 7.17 23.39 1.65
N ARG A 153 8.23 23.88 1.00
CA ARG A 153 9.37 23.04 0.55
C ARG A 153 9.93 22.10 1.63
N LYS A 154 9.97 22.56 2.89
CA LYS A 154 10.42 21.72 4.02
C LYS A 154 9.54 20.49 4.20
N VAL A 155 8.22 20.65 4.15
CA VAL A 155 7.25 19.53 4.27
C VAL A 155 7.45 18.54 3.13
N VAL A 156 7.56 19.05 1.90
CA VAL A 156 7.77 18.21 0.71
C VAL A 156 9.04 17.39 0.86
N GLN A 157 10.15 18.02 1.25
CA GLN A 157 11.44 17.34 1.44
C GLN A 157 11.40 16.27 2.55
N SER A 158 10.66 16.51 3.63
CA SER A 158 10.50 15.56 4.74
C SER A 158 9.76 14.28 4.33
N VAL A 159 8.80 14.37 3.41
CA VAL A 159 7.95 13.22 3.03
C VAL A 159 8.23 12.66 1.65
N GLU A 160 9.02 13.35 0.81
CA GLU A 160 9.31 12.96 -0.58
C GLU A 160 9.82 11.52 -0.68
N GLN A 161 10.80 11.15 0.14
CA GLN A 161 11.37 9.81 0.09
C GLN A 161 10.34 8.74 0.43
N THR A 162 9.43 9.04 1.36
CA THR A 162 8.32 8.16 1.75
C THR A 162 7.31 8.06 0.63
N ALA A 163 6.88 9.20 0.05
CA ALA A 163 5.99 9.25 -1.10
C ALA A 163 6.50 8.39 -2.26
N ARG A 164 7.78 8.49 -2.60
CA ARG A 164 8.40 7.66 -3.64
C ARG A 164 8.36 6.17 -3.30
N ARG A 165 8.71 5.79 -2.06
CA ARG A 165 8.74 4.39 -1.62
C ARG A 165 7.36 3.76 -1.43
N SER A 166 6.34 4.58 -1.20
CA SER A 166 4.98 4.14 -0.95
C SER A 166 4.04 4.27 -2.15
N SER A 167 4.53 4.70 -3.31
CA SER A 167 3.69 4.88 -4.51
C SER A 167 3.43 3.58 -5.26
N TRP A 168 2.93 2.56 -4.57
CA TRP A 168 2.66 1.24 -5.14
C TRP A 168 1.61 1.25 -6.24
N TYR A 169 0.60 2.12 -6.13
CA TYR A 169 -0.39 2.31 -7.19
C TYR A 169 0.15 3.07 -8.41
N ALA A 170 1.35 3.65 -8.34
CA ALA A 170 2.01 4.14 -9.55
C ALA A 170 2.56 2.99 -10.41
N HIS A 171 2.48 1.74 -9.97
CA HIS A 171 2.94 0.59 -10.75
C HIS A 171 2.30 0.57 -12.16
N PRO A 172 3.06 0.29 -13.22
CA PRO A 172 2.58 0.39 -14.61
C PRO A 172 1.26 -0.32 -14.87
N GLU A 173 1.08 -1.52 -14.32
CA GLU A 173 -0.18 -2.27 -14.45
C GLU A 173 -1.39 -1.52 -13.89
N ALA A 174 -1.23 -0.88 -12.73
CA ALA A 174 -2.32 -0.14 -12.10
C ALA A 174 -2.63 1.13 -12.91
N VAL A 175 -1.59 1.84 -13.37
CA VAL A 175 -1.70 3.04 -14.22
C VAL A 175 -2.41 2.70 -15.53
N LEU A 176 -1.93 1.71 -16.27
CA LEU A 176 -2.53 1.28 -17.55
C LEU A 176 -3.96 0.80 -17.37
N GLN A 177 -4.25 0.02 -16.32
CA GLN A 177 -5.61 -0.42 -16.06
C GLN A 177 -6.55 0.76 -15.75
N THR A 178 -6.08 1.73 -14.99
CA THR A 178 -6.84 2.95 -14.66
C THR A 178 -7.13 3.78 -15.91
N MET A 179 -6.16 3.88 -16.81
CA MET A 179 -6.32 4.55 -18.11
C MET A 179 -7.32 3.83 -19.00
N LEU A 180 -7.30 2.49 -19.07
CA LEU A 180 -8.31 1.69 -19.80
C LEU A 180 -9.74 1.86 -19.24
N CYS A 181 -9.87 2.12 -17.94
CA CYS A 181 -11.15 2.41 -17.27
C CYS A 181 -11.57 3.89 -17.40
N SER A 182 -10.79 4.73 -18.10
CA SER A 182 -11.03 6.16 -18.18
C SER A 182 -12.10 6.54 -19.19
N LYS A 183 -12.84 7.60 -18.89
CA LYS A 183 -13.74 8.24 -19.85
C LYS A 183 -12.97 9.04 -20.90
N ASP A 184 -11.74 9.44 -20.60
CA ASP A 184 -10.86 10.13 -21.52
C ASP A 184 -10.32 9.16 -22.58
N GLU A 185 -10.61 9.43 -23.85
CA GLU A 185 -10.16 8.61 -24.97
C GLU A 185 -8.64 8.67 -25.16
N GLU A 186 -8.01 9.80 -24.88
CA GLU A 186 -6.55 9.95 -25.02
C GLU A 186 -5.82 9.04 -24.04
N GLU A 187 -6.28 8.99 -22.78
CA GLU A 187 -5.73 8.06 -21.80
C GLU A 187 -5.91 6.59 -22.23
N ARG A 188 -7.10 6.24 -22.74
CA ARG A 188 -7.33 4.88 -23.28
C ARG A 188 -6.38 4.59 -24.45
N ARG A 189 -6.16 5.55 -25.34
CA ARG A 189 -5.27 5.40 -26.49
C ARG A 189 -3.83 5.17 -26.08
N VAL A 190 -3.32 5.93 -25.11
CA VAL A 190 -1.97 5.73 -24.55
C VAL A 190 -1.85 4.33 -23.94
N ALA A 191 -2.83 3.90 -23.15
CA ALA A 191 -2.78 2.59 -22.50
C ALA A 191 -2.86 1.43 -23.51
N VAL A 192 -3.78 1.49 -24.47
CA VAL A 192 -3.91 0.48 -25.53
C VAL A 192 -2.62 0.40 -26.34
N LYS A 193 -2.07 1.54 -26.79
CA LYS A 193 -0.81 1.58 -27.53
C LYS A 193 0.30 0.89 -26.72
N LYS A 194 0.44 1.24 -25.44
CA LYS A 194 1.50 0.68 -24.60
C LYS A 194 1.38 -0.83 -24.42
N ILE A 195 0.17 -1.34 -24.21
CA ILE A 195 -0.08 -2.78 -24.11
C ILE A 195 0.23 -3.49 -25.44
N MET A 196 -0.11 -2.88 -26.58
CA MET A 196 0.25 -3.44 -27.89
C MET A 196 1.77 -3.51 -28.07
N ASP A 197 2.50 -2.46 -27.68
CA ASP A 197 3.96 -2.43 -27.76
C ASP A 197 4.61 -3.51 -26.88
N MET A 198 4.07 -3.75 -25.68
CA MET A 198 4.49 -4.86 -24.80
C MET A 198 4.30 -6.22 -25.49
N ARG A 199 3.13 -6.46 -26.10
CA ARG A 199 2.83 -7.74 -26.79
C ARG A 199 3.69 -7.98 -28.03
N LEU A 200 4.00 -6.91 -28.78
CA LEU A 200 4.92 -6.99 -29.91
C LEU A 200 6.32 -7.42 -29.45
N THR A 201 6.80 -6.83 -28.36
CA THR A 201 8.11 -7.16 -27.78
C THR A 201 8.16 -8.60 -27.25
N SER A 202 7.04 -9.12 -26.73
CA SER A 202 6.91 -10.52 -26.28
C SER A 202 6.77 -11.54 -27.42
N GLY A 203 6.82 -11.13 -28.69
CA GLY A 203 6.69 -12.03 -29.85
C GLY A 203 5.24 -12.48 -30.13
N SER A 204 4.26 -11.91 -29.45
CA SER A 204 2.84 -12.23 -29.57
C SER A 204 2.12 -11.13 -30.38
N GLY A 205 2.62 -10.83 -31.59
CA GLY A 205 2.17 -9.68 -32.39
C GLY A 205 0.88 -9.85 -33.21
N HIS A 206 0.21 -11.01 -33.13
CA HIS A 206 -0.96 -11.33 -33.96
C HIS A 206 -2.30 -10.94 -33.29
N ASP A 207 -3.38 -10.78 -34.05
CA ASP A 207 -4.69 -10.39 -33.50
C ASP A 207 -5.26 -11.33 -32.44
N LYS A 208 -4.93 -12.63 -32.54
CA LYS A 208 -5.31 -13.66 -31.55
C LYS A 208 -4.34 -13.76 -30.37
N SER A 209 -3.29 -12.95 -30.35
CA SER A 209 -2.33 -12.97 -29.26
C SER A 209 -2.95 -12.49 -27.97
N VAL A 210 -2.55 -13.14 -26.90
CA VAL A 210 -2.86 -12.77 -25.53
C VAL A 210 -1.59 -12.23 -24.86
N GLY A 211 -1.75 -11.57 -23.72
CA GLY A 211 -0.62 -11.01 -22.97
C GLY A 211 0.24 -12.08 -22.32
N ASP A 212 1.46 -11.72 -21.94
CA ASP A 212 2.31 -12.58 -21.13
C ASP A 212 1.73 -12.73 -19.72
N ASP A 213 1.34 -13.95 -19.33
CA ASP A 213 0.85 -14.29 -17.98
C ASP A 213 1.95 -14.89 -17.08
N SER A 214 3.22 -14.79 -17.48
CA SER A 214 4.35 -15.29 -16.69
C SER A 214 4.54 -14.53 -15.36
N PHE A 215 5.07 -15.23 -14.34
CA PHE A 215 5.26 -14.62 -13.02
C PHE A 215 6.29 -13.49 -13.06
N ARG A 216 5.85 -12.29 -12.71
CA ARG A 216 6.66 -11.06 -12.73
C ARG A 216 7.31 -10.75 -11.38
N VAL A 217 8.38 -9.97 -11.44
CA VAL A 217 8.89 -9.24 -10.27
C VAL A 217 8.17 -7.89 -10.22
N ARG A 218 7.65 -7.52 -9.05
CA ARG A 218 7.05 -6.20 -8.84
C ARG A 218 8.10 -5.30 -8.20
N GLU A 219 8.33 -4.15 -8.81
CA GLU A 219 9.25 -3.12 -8.33
C GLU A 219 8.46 -1.82 -8.16
N THR A 220 8.76 -1.06 -7.10
CA THR A 220 8.18 0.29 -6.98
C THR A 220 8.75 1.14 -8.10
N PRO A 221 7.91 1.74 -8.97
CA PRO A 221 8.40 2.59 -10.03
C PRO A 221 8.96 3.89 -9.47
N GLU A 222 9.88 4.50 -10.20
CA GLU A 222 10.26 5.88 -9.96
C GLU A 222 9.14 6.81 -10.44
N ILE A 223 8.56 7.56 -9.51
CA ILE A 223 7.46 8.49 -9.80
C ILE A 223 7.96 9.90 -10.11
N ASN A 224 7.24 10.59 -10.98
CA ASN A 224 7.36 12.02 -11.18
C ASN A 224 6.48 12.77 -10.16
N LEU A 225 7.11 13.55 -9.27
CA LEU A 225 6.38 14.29 -8.23
C LEU A 225 5.57 15.47 -8.79
N ASP A 226 5.94 15.96 -9.97
CA ASP A 226 5.28 17.09 -10.63
C ASP A 226 4.17 16.63 -11.59
N ALA A 227 3.88 15.32 -11.62
CA ALA A 227 2.89 14.74 -12.52
C ALA A 227 1.50 15.37 -12.36
N LYS A 228 0.88 15.70 -13.50
CA LYS A 228 -0.51 16.21 -13.58
C LYS A 228 -1.45 15.24 -14.28
N THR A 229 -0.90 14.33 -15.08
CA THR A 229 -1.65 13.30 -15.79
C THR A 229 -1.14 11.91 -15.42
N LEU A 230 -1.92 10.87 -15.72
CA LEU A 230 -1.50 9.49 -15.49
C LEU A 230 -0.31 9.10 -16.36
N SER A 231 -0.21 9.69 -17.56
CA SER A 231 0.91 9.49 -18.47
C SER A 231 2.22 10.08 -17.94
N ASP A 232 2.12 11.18 -17.18
CA ASP A 232 3.31 11.84 -16.61
C ASP A 232 3.75 11.24 -15.28
N LEU A 233 2.93 10.37 -14.66
CA LEU A 233 3.15 9.83 -13.31
C LEU A 233 4.41 8.96 -13.23
N ILE A 234 4.66 8.19 -14.28
CA ILE A 234 5.82 7.30 -14.43
C ILE A 234 6.30 7.34 -15.87
N ASP A 235 7.58 7.06 -16.08
CA ASP A 235 8.11 6.86 -17.43
C ASP A 235 7.58 5.53 -17.98
N LEU A 236 6.50 5.59 -18.76
CA LEU A 236 5.90 4.42 -19.39
C LEU A 236 6.83 3.79 -20.43
N ASP A 237 7.80 4.52 -20.99
CA ASP A 237 8.67 4.05 -22.06
C ASP A 237 9.94 3.37 -21.57
N ASN A 238 10.47 3.79 -20.43
CA ASN A 238 11.66 3.22 -19.79
C ASN A 238 11.35 2.06 -18.82
N ILE A 239 10.15 1.45 -18.91
CA ILE A 239 9.84 0.34 -18.00
C ILE A 239 10.55 -0.93 -18.47
N GLN A 240 11.80 -1.13 -18.03
CA GLN A 240 12.59 -2.34 -18.24
C GLN A 240 11.96 -3.63 -17.66
N ALA A 241 10.77 -3.57 -17.06
CA ALA A 241 10.07 -4.75 -16.52
C ALA A 241 8.53 -4.58 -16.44
N GLY A 242 7.93 -3.73 -17.29
CA GLY A 242 6.50 -3.46 -17.23
C GLY A 242 5.69 -4.56 -17.88
N SER A 243 4.98 -5.37 -17.10
CA SER A 243 3.93 -6.24 -17.63
C SER A 243 2.64 -5.45 -17.85
N GLU A 244 1.85 -5.90 -18.82
CA GLU A 244 0.48 -5.42 -18.98
C GLU A 244 -0.39 -5.82 -17.77
N PRO A 245 -1.53 -5.11 -17.53
CA PRO A 245 -2.41 -5.43 -16.42
C PRO A 245 -2.84 -6.91 -16.41
N PRO A 246 -2.86 -7.61 -15.25
CA PRO A 246 -3.27 -9.02 -15.19
C PRO A 246 -4.65 -9.31 -15.80
N LEU A 247 -5.55 -8.32 -15.75
CA LEU A 247 -6.89 -8.41 -16.30
C LEU A 247 -6.92 -8.37 -17.84
N THR A 248 -5.85 -7.90 -18.49
CA THR A 248 -5.74 -7.89 -19.96
C THR A 248 -4.98 -9.11 -20.48
N CYS A 249 -4.21 -9.80 -19.64
CA CYS A 249 -3.39 -10.94 -20.06
C CYS A 249 -4.20 -12.05 -20.74
N SER A 250 -5.47 -12.26 -20.36
CA SER A 250 -6.36 -13.26 -20.99
C SER A 250 -7.11 -12.74 -22.23
N LEU A 251 -7.03 -11.44 -22.53
CA LEU A 251 -7.73 -10.81 -23.65
C LEU A 251 -6.87 -10.82 -24.91
N THR A 252 -7.51 -11.05 -26.05
CA THR A 252 -6.84 -10.93 -27.36
C THR A 252 -6.49 -9.49 -27.68
N SER A 253 -5.52 -9.27 -28.57
CA SER A 253 -5.13 -7.91 -28.99
C SER A 253 -6.29 -7.14 -29.60
N VAL A 254 -7.22 -7.80 -30.29
CA VAL A 254 -8.47 -7.20 -30.78
C VAL A 254 -9.36 -6.76 -29.61
N GLN A 255 -9.53 -7.59 -28.58
CA GLN A 255 -10.32 -7.23 -27.40
C GLN A 255 -9.71 -6.06 -26.62
N VAL A 256 -8.38 -5.97 -26.53
CA VAL A 256 -7.72 -4.82 -25.90
C VAL A 256 -7.92 -3.54 -26.73
N ARG A 257 -7.82 -3.62 -28.06
CA ARG A 257 -8.09 -2.46 -28.94
C ARG A 257 -9.53 -1.98 -28.87
N ALA A 258 -10.49 -2.86 -28.61
CA ALA A 258 -11.89 -2.50 -28.40
C ALA A 258 -12.10 -1.56 -27.20
N PHE A 259 -11.11 -1.41 -26.31
CA PHE A 259 -11.16 -0.41 -25.24
C PHE A 259 -10.98 1.04 -25.71
N LEU A 260 -10.62 1.29 -26.98
CA LEU A 260 -10.68 2.64 -27.53
C LEU A 260 -12.12 3.17 -27.52
N ASP A 261 -13.07 2.31 -27.91
CA ASP A 261 -14.49 2.65 -28.02
C ASP A 261 -15.29 2.29 -26.75
N ASN A 262 -14.79 1.38 -25.92
CA ASN A 262 -15.49 0.86 -24.74
C ASN A 262 -14.63 0.99 -23.48
N LEU A 263 -15.23 1.34 -22.34
CA LEU A 263 -14.48 1.36 -21.08
C LEU A 263 -14.20 -0.07 -20.60
N MET A 264 -13.01 -0.29 -20.04
CA MET A 264 -12.72 -1.54 -19.36
C MET A 264 -13.59 -1.67 -18.10
N TYR A 265 -14.33 -2.77 -18.00
CA TYR A 265 -15.00 -3.16 -16.77
C TYR A 265 -14.02 -3.93 -15.87
N VAL A 266 -14.02 -3.59 -14.59
CA VAL A 266 -13.18 -4.23 -13.58
C VAL A 266 -14.05 -4.69 -12.40
N PRO A 267 -13.63 -5.74 -11.68
CA PRO A 267 -14.32 -6.14 -10.46
C PRO A 267 -14.44 -5.00 -9.46
N ALA A 268 -15.48 -5.01 -8.62
CA ALA A 268 -15.72 -3.99 -7.62
C ALA A 268 -14.85 -4.18 -6.37
N PHE A 269 -13.54 -4.38 -6.56
CA PHE A 269 -12.62 -4.49 -5.44
C PHE A 269 -12.36 -3.12 -4.83
N SER A 270 -12.45 -3.05 -3.50
CA SER A 270 -12.06 -1.87 -2.75
C SER A 270 -10.53 -1.77 -2.66
N SER A 271 -9.98 -0.55 -2.69
CA SER A 271 -8.57 -0.24 -2.42
C SER A 271 -8.25 -0.16 -0.93
N HIS A 272 -9.25 -0.35 -0.07
CA HIS A 272 -9.08 -0.44 1.38
C HIS A 272 -10.15 -1.35 2.02
N SER A 273 -9.82 -2.00 3.13
CA SER A 273 -10.76 -2.74 3.95
C SER A 273 -10.21 -2.90 5.37
N GLN A 274 -11.10 -3.10 6.34
CA GLN A 274 -10.71 -3.29 7.74
C GLN A 274 -9.80 -4.50 7.93
N SER A 275 -10.07 -5.61 7.21
CA SER A 275 -9.22 -6.80 7.28
C SER A 275 -7.79 -6.53 6.80
N ILE A 276 -7.61 -5.63 5.81
CA ILE A 276 -6.26 -5.25 5.35
C ILE A 276 -5.57 -4.38 6.39
N GLU A 277 -6.26 -3.39 6.97
CA GLU A 277 -5.69 -2.54 8.02
C GLU A 277 -5.20 -3.37 9.20
N HIS A 278 -6.00 -4.36 9.62
CA HIS A 278 -5.61 -5.32 10.66
C HIS A 278 -4.39 -6.12 10.24
N CYS A 279 -4.33 -6.56 8.99
CA CYS A 279 -3.19 -7.34 8.52
C CYS A 279 -1.91 -6.52 8.40
N VAL A 280 -1.99 -5.27 7.89
CA VAL A 280 -0.88 -4.30 7.88
C VAL A 280 -0.33 -4.15 9.30
N GLN A 281 -1.22 -3.98 10.28
CA GLN A 281 -0.84 -3.80 11.68
C GLN A 281 -0.13 -5.04 12.22
N GLN A 282 -0.66 -6.25 11.96
CA GLN A 282 -0.04 -7.51 12.38
C GLN A 282 1.35 -7.70 11.77
N VAL A 283 1.54 -7.39 10.48
CA VAL A 283 2.87 -7.52 9.85
C VAL A 283 3.82 -6.44 10.38
N SER A 284 3.33 -5.24 10.66
CA SER A 284 4.13 -4.16 11.27
C SER A 284 4.60 -4.56 12.67
N GLU A 285 3.74 -5.14 13.49
CA GLU A 285 4.05 -5.67 14.82
C GLU A 285 5.05 -6.83 14.73
N ALA A 286 4.80 -7.82 13.87
CA ALA A 286 5.76 -8.91 13.66
C ALA A 286 7.14 -8.38 13.20
N SER A 287 7.14 -7.30 12.42
CA SER A 287 8.36 -6.66 11.93
C SER A 287 9.20 -6.02 13.02
N SER A 288 8.60 -5.58 14.13
CA SER A 288 9.36 -5.08 15.29
C SER A 288 9.93 -6.20 16.17
N HIS A 289 9.40 -7.43 16.06
CA HIS A 289 9.80 -8.55 16.91
C HIS A 289 10.79 -9.50 16.26
N VAL A 290 10.65 -9.76 14.96
CA VAL A 290 11.44 -10.78 14.28
C VAL A 290 11.94 -10.31 12.92
N TYR A 291 13.17 -10.72 12.61
CA TYR A 291 13.85 -10.45 11.36
C TYR A 291 13.66 -11.62 10.39
N SER A 292 13.35 -11.33 9.12
CA SER A 292 12.95 -12.27 8.04
C SER A 292 11.44 -12.57 7.90
N GLN A 293 11.00 -12.85 6.67
CA GLN A 293 9.59 -13.15 6.35
C GLN A 293 9.10 -14.43 7.02
N GLU A 294 9.87 -15.51 6.94
CA GLU A 294 9.50 -16.81 7.53
C GLU A 294 9.25 -16.69 9.03
N LYS A 295 10.12 -15.94 9.73
CA LYS A 295 9.95 -15.69 11.17
C LYS A 295 8.76 -14.80 11.45
N LYS A 296 8.50 -13.76 10.63
CA LYS A 296 7.31 -12.90 10.75
C LYS A 296 6.02 -13.69 10.57
N GLU A 297 5.95 -14.53 9.55
CA GLU A 297 4.81 -15.40 9.35
C GLU A 297 4.63 -16.40 10.50
N GLY A 298 5.71 -17.00 10.98
CA GLY A 298 5.69 -17.87 12.16
C GLY A 298 5.15 -17.13 13.40
N TYR A 299 5.60 -15.89 13.62
CA TYR A 299 5.13 -15.03 14.70
C TYR A 299 3.63 -14.73 14.58
N ILE A 300 3.17 -14.33 13.39
CA ILE A 300 1.75 -14.03 13.14
C ILE A 300 0.89 -15.29 13.32
N ARG A 301 1.31 -16.44 12.77
CA ARG A 301 0.60 -17.72 12.95
C ARG A 301 0.49 -18.09 14.43
N ALA A 302 1.58 -17.97 15.18
CA ALA A 302 1.56 -18.23 16.62
C ALA A 302 0.61 -17.28 17.37
N GLN A 303 0.56 -16.00 17.01
CA GLN A 303 -0.38 -15.03 17.55
C GLN A 303 -1.83 -15.37 17.21
N VAL A 304 -2.13 -15.75 15.97
CA VAL A 304 -3.48 -16.16 15.55
C VAL A 304 -3.95 -17.37 16.33
N VAL A 305 -3.12 -18.43 16.39
CA VAL A 305 -3.42 -19.64 17.18
C VAL A 305 -3.61 -19.30 18.66
N SER A 306 -2.74 -18.46 19.23
CA SER A 306 -2.87 -18.00 20.61
C SER A 306 -4.20 -17.26 20.84
N ARG A 307 -4.59 -16.34 19.95
CA ARG A 307 -5.86 -15.61 20.03
C ARG A 307 -7.07 -16.54 19.91
N GLU A 308 -7.03 -17.53 19.03
CA GLU A 308 -8.11 -18.53 18.91
C GLU A 308 -8.26 -19.35 20.19
N VAL A 309 -7.15 -19.83 20.75
CA VAL A 309 -7.15 -20.58 22.02
C VAL A 309 -7.66 -19.71 23.16
N MET A 310 -7.22 -18.46 23.24
CA MET A 310 -7.60 -17.53 24.30
C MET A 310 -9.04 -17.03 24.17
N SER A 311 -9.58 -16.89 22.94
CA SER A 311 -10.97 -16.46 22.70
C SER A 311 -12.00 -17.42 23.29
N ARG A 312 -11.61 -18.68 23.52
CA ARG A 312 -12.45 -19.73 24.11
C ARG A 312 -12.41 -19.74 25.64
N ASN A 313 -11.52 -18.94 26.25
CA ASN A 313 -11.32 -18.89 27.69
C ASN A 313 -11.94 -17.61 28.27
N ARG A 314 -13.04 -17.75 29.02
CA ARG A 314 -13.75 -16.61 29.64
C ARG A 314 -13.20 -16.27 31.02
N SER A 315 -12.42 -17.17 31.62
CA SER A 315 -11.86 -17.00 32.96
C SER A 315 -10.45 -17.60 33.08
N LYS A 316 -9.70 -17.18 34.11
CA LYS A 316 -8.38 -17.78 34.46
C LYS A 316 -8.45 -19.28 34.73
N LYS A 317 -9.61 -19.82 35.14
CA LYS A 317 -9.80 -21.26 35.36
C LYS A 317 -9.76 -22.06 34.05
N ASP A 318 -10.23 -21.46 32.96
CA ASP A 318 -10.27 -22.10 31.64
C ASP A 318 -8.85 -22.25 31.07
N MET A 319 -7.93 -21.34 31.42
CA MET A 319 -6.51 -21.42 31.04
C MET A 319 -5.80 -22.64 31.63
N PHE A 320 -6.17 -23.09 32.84
CA PHE A 320 -5.54 -24.27 33.46
C PHE A 320 -5.76 -25.54 32.62
N SER A 321 -6.93 -25.68 31.99
CA SER A 321 -7.23 -26.83 31.14
C SER A 321 -6.33 -26.90 29.91
N VAL A 322 -6.05 -25.75 29.28
CA VAL A 322 -5.20 -25.63 28.08
C VAL A 322 -3.72 -25.92 28.39
N VAL A 323 -3.22 -25.43 29.53
CA VAL A 323 -1.83 -25.65 29.96
C VAL A 323 -1.60 -27.11 30.32
N CYS A 324 -2.54 -27.74 31.04
CA CYS A 324 -2.42 -29.15 31.43
C CYS A 324 -2.57 -30.13 30.25
N SER A 325 -3.29 -29.77 29.19
CA SER A 325 -3.39 -30.62 27.98
C SER A 325 -2.13 -30.61 27.09
N ASN A 326 -1.28 -29.59 27.18
CA ASN A 326 -0.05 -29.48 26.37
C ASN A 326 1.20 -30.04 27.07
N THR A 327 1.11 -30.43 28.35
CA THR A 327 2.19 -31.08 29.10
C THR A 327 2.10 -32.61 29.09
N GLY A 328 1.21 -33.17 28.25
CA GLY A 328 1.00 -34.60 28.09
C GLY A 328 1.54 -35.12 26.76
N SER A 329 2.85 -35.04 26.56
CA SER A 329 3.61 -35.82 25.56
C SER A 329 5.05 -35.95 26.03
#